data_AF-A0A3N4MWP4-F1
#
_entry.id   AF-A0A3N4MWP4-F1
#
_cell.length_a   1.000
_cell.length_b   1.000
_cell.length_c   1.000
_cell.angle_alpha   90.00
_cell.angle_beta   90.00
_cell.angle_gamma   90.00
#
_symmetry.space_group_name_H-M   'P 1'
#
loop_
_entity.id
_entity.type
_entity.pdbx_description
1 polymer ?
#
loop_
_entity_poly.entity_id
_entity_poly.type
_entity_poly.pdbx_seq_one_letter_code
_entity_poly.pdbx_strand_id
1 'polypeptide(L)'
;MSSKKTKAQTAAAVLTALVLTACGSTAKPSATPIKTIGKPVMPPVPAALLDTPLRPEPPESGKPEDLLHHAVRFGSYVQKLEAQNQGWRDWASGF
;
A
#
# COMPACT_ATOMS: atom_id res chain seq x y z
N MET A 1 -59.98 -8.03 -40.12
CA MET A 1 -58.74 -8.63 -39.60
C MET A 1 -57.61 -7.62 -39.71
N SER A 2 -56.69 -7.64 -38.73
CA SER A 2 -55.42 -6.91 -38.68
C SER A 2 -55.48 -5.42 -38.27
N SER A 3 -54.52 -5.01 -37.42
CA SER A 3 -54.15 -3.61 -37.09
C SER A 3 -54.57 -2.96 -35.76
N LYS A 4 -55.05 -3.69 -34.75
CA LYS A 4 -55.12 -3.16 -33.35
C LYS A 4 -54.19 -3.86 -32.37
N LYS A 5 -54.07 -5.19 -32.46
CA LYS A 5 -53.16 -6.00 -31.63
C LYS A 5 -51.69 -5.65 -31.85
N THR A 6 -51.34 -5.26 -33.08
CA THR A 6 -49.98 -4.91 -33.49
C THR A 6 -49.48 -3.63 -32.83
N LYS A 7 -50.28 -2.54 -32.84
CA LYS A 7 -49.85 -1.25 -32.27
C LYS A 7 -49.59 -1.30 -30.76
N ALA A 8 -50.45 -2.00 -30.01
CA ALA A 8 -50.31 -2.15 -28.56
C ALA A 8 -49.08 -3.01 -28.19
N GLN A 9 -48.82 -4.08 -28.95
CA GLN A 9 -47.64 -4.93 -28.75
C GLN A 9 -46.34 -4.20 -29.14
N THR A 10 -46.35 -3.41 -30.22
CA THR A 10 -45.20 -2.59 -30.61
C THR A 10 -44.94 -1.48 -29.60
N ALA A 11 -45.97 -0.82 -29.07
CA ALA A 11 -45.81 0.20 -28.03
C ALA A 11 -45.28 -0.39 -26.71
N ALA A 12 -45.78 -1.57 -26.31
CA ALA A 12 -45.29 -2.27 -25.13
C ALA A 12 -43.83 -2.72 -25.30
N ALA A 13 -43.44 -3.24 -26.47
CA ALA A 13 -42.06 -3.65 -26.76
C ALA A 13 -41.08 -2.47 -26.82
N VAL A 14 -41.51 -1.31 -27.32
CA VAL A 14 -40.69 -0.08 -27.35
C VAL A 14 -40.47 0.45 -25.92
N LEU A 15 -41.48 0.41 -25.06
CA LEU A 15 -41.37 0.84 -23.65
C LEU A 15 -40.44 -0.06 -22.82
N THR A 16 -40.45 -1.39 -23.01
CA THR A 16 -39.50 -2.29 -22.33
C THR A 16 -38.07 -2.14 -22.86
N ALA A 17 -37.88 -1.83 -24.15
CA ALA A 17 -36.55 -1.57 -24.71
C ALA A 17 -35.93 -0.24 -24.21
N LEU A 18 -36.76 0.78 -23.95
CA LEU A 18 -36.31 2.07 -23.40
C LEU A 18 -35.85 1.97 -21.94
N VAL A 19 -36.45 1.09 -21.13
CA VAL A 19 -36.01 0.85 -19.73
C VAL A 19 -34.67 0.12 -19.67
N LEU A 20 -34.38 -0.80 -20.60
CA LEU A 20 -33.12 -1.55 -20.63
C LEU A 20 -31.92 -0.72 -21.11
N THR A 21 -32.16 0.35 -21.88
CA THR A 21 -31.11 1.22 -22.42
C THR A 21 -30.88 2.50 -21.60
N ALA A 22 -31.77 2.82 -20.66
CA ALA A 22 -31.65 3.99 -19.80
C ALA A 22 -30.51 3.90 -18.76
N CYS A 23 -30.05 2.69 -18.40
CA CYS A 23 -28.95 2.52 -17.45
C CYS A 23 -27.55 2.72 -18.07
N GLY A 24 -27.46 2.92 -19.39
CA GLY A 24 -26.19 3.10 -20.10
C GLY A 24 -25.89 4.52 -20.59
N SER A 25 -26.84 5.48 -20.48
CA SER A 25 -26.69 6.81 -21.09
C SER A 25 -26.07 7.89 -20.19
N THR A 26 -25.50 7.53 -19.03
CA THR A 26 -24.60 8.44 -18.31
C THR A 26 -23.24 8.50 -19.02
N ALA A 27 -23.21 9.06 -20.23
CA ALA A 27 -21.97 9.40 -20.94
C ALA A 27 -21.18 10.49 -20.19
N LYS A 28 -21.86 11.24 -19.31
CA LYS A 28 -21.21 12.15 -18.37
C LYS A 28 -20.88 11.36 -17.11
N PRO A 29 -19.59 11.21 -16.73
CA PRO A 29 -19.26 10.68 -15.41
C PRO A 29 -20.01 11.51 -14.36
N SER A 30 -20.53 10.84 -13.32
CA SER A 30 -21.14 11.50 -12.18
C SER A 30 -20.26 12.68 -11.78
N ALA A 31 -20.81 13.89 -11.81
CA ALA A 31 -20.09 15.14 -11.55
C ALA A 31 -19.78 15.30 -10.06
N THR A 32 -19.41 14.22 -9.37
CA THR A 32 -18.78 14.30 -8.07
C THR A 32 -17.36 14.81 -8.29
N PRO A 33 -16.99 15.98 -7.73
CA PRO A 33 -15.62 16.46 -7.80
C PRO A 33 -14.68 15.37 -7.31
N ILE A 34 -13.78 14.91 -8.19
CA ILE A 34 -12.70 14.01 -7.79
C ILE A 34 -11.81 14.83 -6.87
N LYS A 35 -11.83 14.50 -5.58
CA LYS A 35 -10.88 15.09 -4.63
C LYS A 35 -9.49 14.57 -4.99
N THR A 36 -8.68 15.41 -5.63
CA THR A 36 -7.26 15.12 -5.79
C THR A 36 -6.62 15.22 -4.42
N ILE A 37 -6.31 14.07 -3.81
CA ILE A 37 -5.47 14.05 -2.61
C ILE A 37 -4.04 14.28 -3.09
N GLY A 38 -3.37 15.28 -2.53
CA GLY A 38 -1.97 15.55 -2.83
C GLY A 38 -1.14 14.30 -2.55
N LYS A 39 -0.25 13.92 -3.48
CA LYS A 39 0.66 12.80 -3.28
C LYS A 39 1.49 13.10 -2.01
N PRO A 40 1.44 12.25 -0.97
CA PRO A 40 2.30 12.42 0.19
C PRO A 40 3.75 12.41 -0.27
N VAL A 41 4.48 13.49 0.01
CA VAL A 41 5.92 13.57 -0.25
C VAL A 41 6.61 13.07 1.00
N MET A 42 7.28 11.91 0.90
CA MET A 42 8.09 11.43 2.01
C MET A 42 9.35 12.30 2.15
N PRO A 43 9.77 12.62 3.39
CA PRO A 43 11.06 13.25 3.61
C PRO A 43 12.19 12.34 3.11
N PRO A 44 13.34 12.91 2.70
CA PRO A 44 14.50 12.09 2.33
C PRO A 44 14.93 11.20 3.51
N VAL A 45 15.35 9.98 3.21
CA VAL A 45 15.88 9.06 4.23
C VAL A 45 17.25 9.56 4.68
N PRO A 46 17.49 9.73 6.00
CA PRO A 46 18.83 10.05 6.51
C PRO A 46 19.86 8.97 6.16
N ALA A 47 21.06 9.37 5.74
CA ALA A 47 22.12 8.43 5.36
C ALA A 47 22.50 7.45 6.49
N ALA A 48 22.42 7.89 7.76
CA ALA A 48 22.69 7.04 8.92
C ALA A 48 21.72 5.85 9.07
N LEU A 49 20.51 5.93 8.51
CA LEU A 49 19.56 4.81 8.52
C LEU A 49 19.88 3.76 7.44
N LEU A 50 20.64 4.14 6.42
CA LEU A 50 21.06 3.27 5.33
C LEU A 50 22.33 2.47 5.66
N ASP A 51 23.08 2.91 6.68
CA ASP A 51 24.32 2.24 7.10
C ASP A 51 24.02 1.00 7.95
N THR A 52 23.98 -0.17 7.31
CA THR A 52 23.65 -1.43 8.00
C THR A 52 24.78 -1.82 8.95
N PRO A 53 24.52 -1.96 10.28
CA PRO A 53 25.54 -2.41 11.21
C PRO A 53 26.11 -3.77 10.79
N LEU A 54 27.44 -3.93 10.88
CA LEU A 54 28.09 -5.20 10.57
C LEU A 54 27.94 -6.19 11.72
N ARG A 55 27.40 -7.37 11.41
CA ARG A 55 27.31 -8.48 12.35
C ARG A 55 28.73 -9.01 12.65
N PRO A 56 29.11 -9.20 13.93
CA PRO A 56 30.36 -9.87 14.27
C PRO A 56 30.36 -11.32 13.78
N GLU A 57 31.49 -11.76 13.23
CA GLU A 57 31.69 -13.16 12.84
C GLU A 57 31.55 -14.11 14.04
N PRO A 58 31.10 -15.35 13.82
CA PRO A 58 31.08 -16.38 14.84
C PRO A 58 32.47 -16.58 15.46
N PRO A 59 32.56 -16.94 16.75
CA PRO A 59 33.84 -17.23 17.38
C PRO A 59 34.49 -18.46 16.73
N GLU A 60 35.82 -18.40 16.55
CA GLU A 60 36.61 -19.48 15.92
C GLU A 60 36.63 -20.76 16.77
N SER A 61 36.37 -20.63 18.07
CA SER A 61 36.38 -21.73 19.01
C SER A 61 35.23 -21.64 20.02
N GLY A 62 34.85 -22.78 20.59
CA GLY A 62 33.84 -22.86 21.66
C GLY A 62 34.41 -22.64 23.06
N LYS A 63 35.65 -22.14 23.20
CA LYS A 63 36.24 -21.88 24.52
C LYS A 63 35.43 -20.80 25.26
N PRO A 64 35.27 -20.92 26.59
CA PRO A 64 34.51 -19.94 27.37
C PRO A 64 34.95 -18.49 27.14
N GLU A 65 36.25 -18.22 27.04
CA GLU A 65 36.80 -16.88 26.85
C GLU A 65 36.39 -16.28 25.49
N ASP A 66 36.48 -17.08 24.43
CA ASP A 66 36.13 -16.67 23.06
C ASP A 66 34.63 -16.40 22.95
N LEU A 67 33.81 -17.24 23.59
CA LEU A 67 32.36 -17.07 23.65
C LEU A 67 31.97 -15.77 24.39
N LEU A 68 32.61 -15.50 25.54
CA LEU A 68 32.35 -14.29 26.33
C LEU A 68 32.76 -13.03 25.56
N HIS A 69 33.91 -13.04 24.90
CA HIS A 69 34.36 -11.92 24.07
C HIS A 69 33.42 -11.69 22.88
N HIS A 70 32.99 -12.75 22.20
CA HIS A 70 31.99 -12.64 21.14
C HIS A 70 30.66 -12.10 21.65
N ALA A 71 30.18 -12.55 22.81
CA ALA A 71 28.91 -12.10 23.39
C ALA A 71 28.87 -10.58 23.63
N VAL A 72 29.97 -10.00 24.13
CA VAL A 72 30.09 -8.55 24.30
C VAL A 72 29.98 -7.82 22.95
N ARG A 73 30.76 -8.27 21.96
CA ARG A 73 30.73 -7.67 20.60
C ARG A 73 29.37 -7.80 19.94
N PHE A 74 28.74 -8.96 20.07
CA PHE A 74 27.42 -9.23 19.53
C PHE A 74 26.35 -8.38 20.21
N GLY A 75 26.42 -8.22 21.53
CA GLY A 75 25.54 -7.31 22.28
C GLY A 75 25.63 -5.87 21.77
N SER A 76 26.85 -5.35 21.57
CA SER A 76 27.04 -4.01 20.99
C SER A 76 26.46 -3.89 19.57
N TYR A 77 26.54 -4.95 18.77
CA TYR A 77 25.91 -5.00 17.45
C TYR A 77 24.37 -4.93 17.53
N VAL A 78 23.76 -5.70 18.45
CA VAL A 78 22.30 -5.66 18.67
C VAL A 78 21.86 -4.27 19.14
N GLN A 79 22.60 -3.62 20.02
CA GLN A 79 22.29 -2.25 20.46
C GLN A 79 22.30 -1.25 19.29
N LYS A 80 23.24 -1.38 18.35
CA LYS A 80 23.25 -0.57 17.12
C LYS A 80 22.04 -0.84 16.23
N LEU A 81 21.64 -2.11 16.08
CA LEU A 81 20.42 -2.47 15.35
C LEU A 81 19.17 -1.88 16.01
N GLU A 82 19.07 -1.91 17.34
CA GLU A 82 17.93 -1.34 18.06
C GLU A 82 17.82 0.17 17.84
N ALA A 83 18.94 0.89 17.92
CA ALA A 83 18.99 2.32 17.63
C ALA A 83 18.60 2.63 16.17
N GLN A 84 19.11 1.85 15.21
CA GLN A 84 18.74 2.02 13.80
C GLN A 84 17.26 1.71 13.55
N ASN A 85 16.73 0.65 14.14
CA ASN A 85 15.31 0.30 14.05
C ASN A 85 14.43 1.40 14.66
N GLN A 86 14.88 2.04 15.74
CA GLN A 86 14.18 3.17 16.31
C GLN A 86 14.19 4.36 15.34
N GLY A 87 15.34 4.71 14.78
CA GLY A 87 15.42 5.78 13.78
C GLY A 87 14.56 5.53 12.53
N TRP A 88 14.42 4.28 12.09
CA TRP A 88 13.49 3.92 11.02
C TRP A 88 12.02 4.12 11.40
N ARG A 89 11.64 3.78 12.64
CA ARG A 89 10.28 4.02 13.15
C ARG A 89 9.98 5.52 13.26
N ASP A 90 10.93 6.29 13.80
CA ASP A 90 10.78 7.73 13.97
C ASP A 90 10.60 8.41 12.60
N TRP A 91 11.48 8.11 11.65
CA TRP A 91 11.38 8.62 10.28
C TRP A 91 10.06 8.24 9.59
N ALA A 92 9.63 6.97 9.70
CA ALA A 92 8.37 6.52 9.12
C ALA A 92 7.14 7.18 9.76
N SER A 93 7.25 7.56 11.04
CA SER A 93 6.20 8.28 11.77
C SER A 93 6.22 9.80 11.55
N GLY A 94 7.24 10.33 10.87
CA GLY A 94 7.37 11.76 10.53
C GLY A 94 7.91 12.64 11.66
N PHE A 95 8.70 12.07 12.58
CA PHE A 95 9.34 12.77 13.70
C PHE A 95 10.87 12.73 13.57
#